data_AF-A0A817HGX1-F1
#
_entry.id   AF-A0A817HGX1-F1
#
_cell.length_a   1.000
_cell.length_b   1.000
_cell.length_c   1.000
_cell.angle_alpha   90.00
_cell.angle_beta   90.00
_cell.angle_gamma   90.00
#
_symmetry.space_group_name_H-M   'P 1'
#
loop_
_entity.id
_entity.type
_entity.pdbx_description
1 polymer ?
#
loop_
_entity_poly.entity_id
_entity_poly.type
_entity_poly.pdbx_seq_one_letter_code
_entity_poly.pdbx_strand_id
1 'polypeptide(L)'
;MKELAQISNDQPAQIISNAIATTLREIQPCLPRKDASRQQIKRTKRVYDEEVESKTLYDFTLPDEYSITLSGMYFAKDITDGTKRILLFTTSENVKWLQEAKFWFMNETFKTMPTLFRQLYSIHAPVSENVTFRIIPLVYALMSKKSEELYQRLFQELNELADENELELKPGFVLTDDEKGSINAVKSEFPSAQSKGCHFHLGQSVYRQIQDAELTKNYGTDQNFSLLIRHIPALAFLSSLEIPDSFDEVKVILPSDAERIIQ
;
A
#
# COMPACT_ATOMS: atom_id res chain seq x y z
N MET A 1 -0.53 39.15 -1.98
CA MET A 1 -1.12 37.95 -2.66
C MET A 1 -0.08 37.07 -3.34
N LYS A 2 0.80 37.59 -4.22
CA LYS A 2 1.87 36.78 -4.86
C LYS A 2 2.87 36.21 -3.84
N GLU A 3 3.37 37.05 -2.93
CA GLU A 3 4.28 36.62 -1.86
C GLU A 3 3.64 35.55 -0.96
N LEU A 4 2.41 35.79 -0.48
CA LEU A 4 1.64 34.79 0.26
C LEU A 4 1.43 33.49 -0.54
N ALA A 5 1.27 33.56 -1.86
CA ALA A 5 1.16 32.38 -2.70
C ALA A 5 2.48 31.59 -2.83
N GLN A 6 3.64 32.20 -2.57
CA GLN A 6 4.94 31.52 -2.60
C GLN A 6 5.28 30.83 -1.28
N ILE A 7 4.77 31.33 -0.15
CA ILE A 7 5.14 30.85 1.20
C ILE A 7 4.03 30.10 1.93
N SER A 8 2.77 30.20 1.48
CA SER A 8 1.63 29.59 2.18
C SER A 8 1.03 28.41 1.40
N ASN A 9 0.74 27.32 2.13
CA ASN A 9 -0.03 26.16 1.64
C ASN A 9 -1.54 26.41 1.54
N ASP A 10 -2.01 27.61 1.93
CA ASP A 10 -3.43 27.99 1.86
C ASP A 10 -4.00 27.85 0.44
N GLN A 11 -5.29 27.50 0.38
CA GLN A 11 -6.01 27.44 -0.89
C GLN A 11 -6.14 28.85 -1.48
N PRO A 12 -6.19 28.99 -2.82
CA PRO A 12 -6.32 30.30 -3.46
C PRO A 12 -7.50 31.14 -2.96
N ALA A 13 -8.60 30.50 -2.55
CA ALA A 13 -9.76 31.18 -1.99
C ALA A 13 -9.46 31.82 -0.62
N GLN A 14 -8.67 31.15 0.23
CA GLN A 14 -8.24 31.65 1.54
C GLN A 14 -7.28 32.83 1.39
N ILE A 15 -6.29 32.71 0.49
CA ILE A 15 -5.33 33.79 0.20
C ILE A 15 -6.05 35.04 -0.33
N ILE A 16 -7.03 34.87 -1.22
CA ILE A 16 -7.84 35.98 -1.75
C ILE A 16 -8.72 36.58 -0.65
N SER A 17 -9.37 35.75 0.17
CA SER A 17 -10.22 36.23 1.27
C SER A 17 -9.42 37.05 2.27
N ASN A 18 -8.26 36.57 2.67
CA ASN A 18 -7.37 37.28 3.59
C ASN A 18 -6.88 38.59 2.99
N ALA A 19 -6.48 38.59 1.72
CA ALA A 19 -6.05 39.81 1.04
C ALA A 19 -7.17 40.85 0.94
N ILE A 20 -8.42 40.44 0.69
CA ILE A 20 -9.56 41.36 0.66
C ILE A 20 -9.84 41.91 2.05
N ALA A 21 -9.78 41.07 3.08
CA ALA A 21 -10.01 41.45 4.47
C ALA A 21 -8.98 42.47 4.99
N THR A 22 -7.73 42.40 4.53
CA THR A 22 -6.65 43.30 4.93
C THR A 22 -6.48 44.53 4.03
N THR A 23 -7.23 44.62 2.93
CA THR A 23 -7.14 45.76 2.00
C THR A 23 -8.16 46.84 2.35
N LEU A 24 -7.73 48.10 2.37
CA LEU A 24 -8.61 49.27 2.57
C LEU A 24 -9.79 49.26 1.59
N ARG A 25 -10.99 49.55 2.09
CA ARG A 25 -12.25 49.46 1.34
C ARG A 25 -12.27 50.31 0.07
N GLU A 26 -11.55 51.42 0.08
CA GLU A 26 -11.40 52.35 -1.05
C GLU A 26 -10.57 51.77 -2.21
N ILE A 27 -9.70 50.79 -1.92
CA ILE A 27 -8.78 50.17 -2.90
C ILE A 27 -9.36 48.86 -3.45
N GLN A 28 -10.35 48.27 -2.77
CA GLN A 28 -10.99 47.01 -3.19
C GLN A 28 -11.55 47.02 -4.63
N PRO A 29 -12.13 48.12 -5.16
CA PRO A 29 -12.59 48.18 -6.55
C PRO A 29 -11.45 48.07 -7.58
N CYS A 30 -10.23 48.44 -7.17
CA CYS A 30 -9.03 48.40 -8.01
C CYS A 30 -8.37 47.02 -8.02
N LEU A 31 -8.86 46.07 -7.21
CA LEU A 31 -8.32 44.71 -7.18
C LEU A 31 -8.66 43.96 -8.47
N PRO A 32 -7.75 43.08 -8.94
CA PRO A 32 -8.06 42.19 -10.06
C PRO A 32 -9.28 41.31 -9.74
N ARG A 33 -10.05 40.96 -10.78
CA ARG A 33 -11.18 40.01 -10.64
C ARG A 33 -10.73 38.75 -9.90
N LYS A 34 -11.65 38.17 -9.11
CA LYS A 34 -11.37 36.97 -8.30
C LYS A 34 -10.74 35.84 -9.12
N ASP A 35 -11.23 35.59 -10.34
CA ASP A 35 -10.67 34.56 -11.21
C ASP A 35 -9.26 34.88 -11.73
N ALA A 36 -8.98 36.15 -12.02
CA ALA A 36 -7.64 36.60 -12.40
C ALA A 36 -6.65 36.44 -11.23
N SER A 37 -7.06 36.85 -10.03
CA SER A 37 -6.28 36.64 -8.80
C SER A 37 -6.06 35.15 -8.52
N ARG A 38 -7.08 34.31 -8.72
CA ARG A 38 -6.99 32.85 -8.56
C ARG A 38 -6.03 32.21 -9.56
N GLN A 39 -6.10 32.61 -10.83
CA GLN A 39 -5.16 32.14 -11.86
C GLN A 39 -3.73 32.61 -11.56
N GLN A 40 -3.55 33.85 -11.10
CA GLN A 40 -2.25 34.39 -10.72
C GLN A 40 -1.65 33.63 -9.54
N ILE A 41 -2.43 33.35 -8.48
CA ILE A 41 -2.00 32.52 -7.35
C ILE A 41 -1.65 31.11 -7.83
N LYS A 42 -2.48 30.47 -8.65
CA LYS A 42 -2.19 29.15 -9.22
C LYS A 42 -0.92 29.13 -10.06
N ARG A 43 -0.66 30.18 -10.85
CA ARG A 43 0.56 30.31 -11.66
C ARG A 43 1.78 30.51 -10.77
N THR A 44 1.69 31.40 -9.78
CA THR A 44 2.78 31.64 -8.82
C THR A 44 3.09 30.39 -8.00
N LYS A 45 2.07 29.65 -7.54
CA LYS A 45 2.26 28.34 -6.91
C LYS A 45 2.92 27.35 -7.86
N ARG A 46 2.46 27.19 -9.10
CA ARG A 46 3.10 26.29 -10.09
C ARG A 46 4.55 26.61 -10.45
N VAL A 47 4.96 27.87 -10.39
CA VAL A 47 6.34 28.30 -10.66
C VAL A 47 7.24 28.08 -9.44
N TYR A 48 6.66 28.07 -8.23
CA TYR A 48 7.41 27.88 -6.99
C TYR A 48 7.38 26.41 -6.52
N ASP A 49 6.27 25.70 -6.76
CA ASP A 49 6.12 24.24 -6.80
C ASP A 49 6.81 23.65 -8.04
N GLU A 50 7.93 24.24 -8.51
CA GLU A 50 8.87 23.54 -9.39
C GLU A 50 9.62 22.44 -8.61
N GLU A 51 8.91 21.67 -7.78
CA GLU A 51 9.25 20.26 -7.62
C GLU A 51 8.97 19.63 -8.98
N VAL A 52 9.94 19.72 -9.88
CA VAL A 52 9.92 18.97 -11.13
C VAL A 52 9.84 17.51 -10.75
N GLU A 53 8.65 16.91 -10.84
CA GLU A 53 8.47 15.49 -10.59
C GLU A 53 9.55 14.73 -11.38
N SER A 54 10.41 14.02 -10.65
CA SER A 54 11.49 13.25 -11.26
C SER A 54 10.89 12.31 -12.30
N LYS A 55 11.44 12.36 -13.51
CA LYS A 55 10.93 11.56 -14.64
C LYS A 55 11.51 10.14 -14.65
N THR A 56 12.61 9.94 -13.93
CA THR A 56 13.29 8.66 -13.82
C THR A 56 13.61 8.36 -12.36
N LEU A 57 13.80 7.08 -12.04
CA LEU A 57 14.31 6.66 -10.75
C LEU A 57 15.75 7.10 -10.50
N TYR A 58 16.53 7.44 -11.52
CA TYR A 58 17.91 7.91 -11.36
C TYR A 58 17.95 9.37 -10.87
N ASP A 59 17.04 10.19 -11.39
CA ASP A 59 16.94 11.62 -11.05
C ASP A 59 16.11 11.88 -9.79
N PHE A 60 15.64 10.82 -9.12
CA PHE A 60 14.90 10.95 -7.87
C PHE A 60 15.86 11.05 -6.69
N THR A 61 15.63 12.02 -5.82
CA THR A 61 16.32 12.17 -4.54
C THR A 61 15.27 12.40 -3.48
N LEU A 62 15.24 11.59 -2.43
CA LEU A 62 14.38 11.82 -1.28
C LEU A 62 14.89 13.05 -0.51
N PRO A 63 14.12 14.14 -0.39
CA PRO A 63 14.51 15.29 0.41
C PRO A 63 14.64 14.92 1.89
N ASP A 64 15.67 15.46 2.55
CA ASP A 64 15.95 15.19 3.97
C ASP A 64 14.78 15.58 4.88
N GLU A 65 14.08 16.67 4.54
CA GLU A 65 12.91 17.16 5.28
C GLU A 65 11.73 16.16 5.30
N TYR A 66 11.63 15.29 4.28
CA TYR A 66 10.62 14.24 4.22
C TYR A 66 11.11 12.91 4.80
N SER A 67 12.36 12.86 5.28
CA SER A 67 12.94 11.67 5.90
C SER A 67 12.81 11.65 7.43
N ILE A 68 12.26 12.72 8.00
CA ILE A 68 12.14 12.93 9.44
C ILE A 68 10.66 13.05 9.82
N THR A 69 10.27 12.42 10.93
CA THR A 69 8.91 12.54 11.49
C THR A 69 8.65 13.94 12.05
N LEU A 70 7.39 14.24 12.36
CA LEU A 70 7.02 15.47 13.09
C LEU A 70 7.69 15.59 14.48
N SER A 71 8.16 14.47 15.04
CA SER A 71 8.89 14.43 16.31
C SER A 71 10.41 14.47 16.16
N GLY A 72 10.94 14.60 14.94
CA GLY A 72 12.38 14.71 14.70
C GLY A 72 13.10 13.36 14.55
N MET A 73 12.39 12.24 14.44
CA MET A 73 12.99 10.91 14.27
C MET A 73 13.18 10.59 12.78
N TYR A 74 14.32 10.00 12.43
CA TYR A 74 14.51 9.49 11.08
C TYR A 74 13.59 8.29 10.84
N PHE A 75 12.87 8.28 9.72
CA PHE A 75 11.94 7.19 9.41
C PHE A 75 11.90 6.77 7.95
N ALA A 76 12.60 7.45 7.04
CA ALA A 76 12.60 7.10 5.63
C ALA A 76 14.00 6.69 5.16
N LYS A 77 14.15 5.55 4.49
CA LYS A 77 15.40 5.06 3.93
C LYS A 77 15.25 4.87 2.43
N ASP A 78 16.23 5.35 1.68
CA ASP A 78 16.26 5.28 0.23
C ASP A 78 17.26 4.21 -0.23
N ILE A 79 16.74 3.10 -0.75
CA ILE A 79 17.51 1.89 -1.03
C ILE A 79 17.56 1.69 -2.54
N THR A 80 18.77 1.63 -3.09
CA THR A 80 19.01 1.35 -4.51
C THR A 80 19.57 -0.05 -4.68
N ASP A 81 18.92 -0.86 -5.53
CA ASP A 81 19.35 -2.21 -5.90
C ASP A 81 19.50 -2.30 -7.43
N GLY A 82 20.69 -1.96 -7.92
CA GLY A 82 20.96 -1.80 -9.34
C GLY A 82 20.07 -0.72 -9.97
N THR A 83 19.14 -1.12 -10.85
CA THR A 83 18.15 -0.21 -11.46
C THR A 83 16.81 -0.18 -10.72
N LYS A 84 16.70 -0.94 -9.63
CA LYS A 84 15.49 -1.03 -8.79
C LYS A 84 15.67 -0.15 -7.56
N ARG A 85 14.56 0.26 -6.95
CA ARG A 85 14.56 1.19 -5.82
C ARG A 85 13.44 0.87 -4.84
N ILE A 86 13.72 1.06 -3.57
CA ILE A 86 12.77 0.95 -2.46
C ILE A 86 12.88 2.23 -1.64
N LEU A 87 11.77 2.92 -1.42
CA LEU A 87 11.68 3.92 -0.34
C LEU A 87 10.98 3.25 0.83
N LEU A 88 11.74 2.96 1.88
CA LEU A 88 11.27 2.30 3.09
C LEU A 88 10.92 3.36 4.13
N PHE A 89 9.74 3.28 4.71
CA PHE A 89 9.27 4.18 5.76
C PHE A 89 8.90 3.38 7.01
N THR A 90 9.71 3.50 8.06
CA THR A 90 9.48 2.91 9.38
C THR A 90 10.38 3.56 10.43
N THR A 91 10.01 3.45 11.70
CA THR A 91 10.82 3.92 12.84
C THR A 91 11.36 2.73 13.64
N SER A 92 12.39 2.95 14.47
CA SER A 92 12.87 1.93 15.40
C SER A 92 11.77 1.44 16.35
N GLU A 93 10.86 2.33 16.77
CA GLU A 93 9.67 1.96 17.56
C GLU A 93 8.74 1.02 16.78
N ASN A 94 8.48 1.29 15.51
CA ASN A 94 7.67 0.41 14.67
C ASN A 94 8.33 -0.97 14.47
N VAL A 95 9.65 -1.02 14.33
CA VAL A 95 10.42 -2.27 14.24
C VAL A 95 10.31 -3.06 15.55
N LYS A 96 10.34 -2.38 16.70
CA LYS A 96 10.08 -3.02 18.01
C LYS A 96 8.68 -3.63 18.09
N TRP A 97 7.65 -2.90 17.66
CA TRP A 97 6.29 -3.43 17.59
C TRP A 97 6.19 -4.66 16.67
N LEU A 98 6.91 -4.66 15.55
CA LEU A 98 7.00 -5.83 14.67
C LEU A 98 7.66 -7.03 15.35
N GLN A 99 8.74 -6.80 16.10
CA GLN A 99 9.45 -7.84 16.84
C GLN A 99 8.55 -8.53 17.89
N GLU A 100 7.76 -7.76 18.62
CA GLU A 100 6.84 -8.28 19.64
C GLU A 100 5.63 -9.02 19.02
N ALA A 101 5.28 -8.68 17.78
CA ALA A 101 4.11 -9.23 17.11
C ALA A 101 4.35 -10.62 16.51
N LYS A 102 3.50 -11.59 16.91
CA LYS A 102 3.50 -12.94 16.32
C LYS A 102 2.89 -13.02 14.92
N PHE A 103 2.00 -12.09 14.57
CA PHE A 103 1.23 -12.10 13.33
C PHE A 103 1.51 -10.84 12.54
N TRP A 104 2.02 -11.01 11.32
CA TRP A 104 2.21 -9.91 10.39
C TRP A 104 1.23 -10.05 9.23
N PHE A 105 0.65 -8.94 8.83
CA PHE A 105 -0.22 -8.82 7.66
C PHE A 105 0.49 -7.98 6.63
N MET A 106 0.75 -8.55 5.47
CA MET A 106 1.45 -7.89 4.39
C MET A 106 0.48 -7.66 3.23
N ASN A 107 0.37 -6.41 2.79
CA ASN A 107 -0.61 -6.03 1.77
C ASN A 107 0.01 -5.08 0.74
N GLU A 108 -0.37 -5.30 -0.52
CA GLU A 108 0.03 -4.50 -1.65
C GLU A 108 -1.09 -3.59 -2.14
N THR A 109 -0.75 -2.38 -2.58
CA THR A 109 -1.72 -1.49 -3.22
C THR A 109 -1.12 -0.71 -4.40
N PHE A 110 -1.95 -0.48 -5.42
CA PHE A 110 -1.56 0.09 -6.72
C PHE A 110 -2.26 1.40 -7.05
N LYS A 111 -3.47 1.64 -6.52
CA LYS A 111 -4.40 2.65 -7.05
C LYS A 111 -3.93 4.09 -6.89
N THR A 112 -2.90 4.34 -6.07
CA THR A 112 -2.46 5.68 -5.69
C THR A 112 -0.93 5.82 -5.72
N MET A 113 -0.25 5.11 -6.62
CA MET A 113 1.21 5.10 -6.65
C MET A 113 1.79 6.25 -7.46
N PRO A 114 2.88 6.91 -6.98
CA PRO A 114 3.64 7.85 -7.79
C PRO A 114 4.16 7.16 -9.07
N THR A 115 4.25 7.90 -10.17
CA THR A 115 4.56 7.38 -11.51
C THR A 115 5.85 6.55 -11.57
N LEU A 116 6.82 6.84 -10.70
CA LEU A 116 8.11 6.15 -10.64
C LEU A 116 8.06 4.78 -9.95
N PHE A 117 7.04 4.54 -9.11
CA PHE A 117 6.92 3.33 -8.31
C PHE A 117 5.78 2.46 -8.81
N ARG A 118 5.98 1.15 -8.74
CA ARG A 118 4.99 0.19 -9.22
C ARG A 118 3.96 -0.17 -8.15
N GLN A 119 4.36 -0.14 -6.88
CA GLN A 119 3.53 -0.57 -5.77
C GLN A 119 3.91 0.10 -4.45
N LEU A 120 2.94 0.12 -3.53
CA LEU A 120 3.15 0.35 -2.12
C LEU A 120 2.92 -0.99 -1.42
N TYR A 121 3.98 -1.49 -0.80
CA TYR A 121 3.93 -2.62 0.11
C TYR A 121 3.77 -2.10 1.54
N SER A 122 2.96 -2.77 2.35
CA SER A 122 2.76 -2.38 3.74
C SER A 122 2.77 -3.60 4.64
N ILE A 123 3.42 -3.48 5.81
CA ILE A 123 3.45 -4.50 6.84
C ILE A 123 2.71 -3.95 8.06
N HIS A 124 1.67 -4.68 8.46
CA HIS A 124 0.83 -4.36 9.59
C HIS A 124 0.98 -5.42 10.67
N ALA A 125 0.89 -5.00 11.92
CA ALA A 125 0.94 -5.93 13.04
C ALA A 125 0.01 -5.46 14.17
N PRO A 126 -0.42 -6.38 15.05
CA PRO A 126 -1.17 -6.01 16.24
C PRO A 126 -0.26 -5.23 17.20
N VAL A 127 -0.65 -3.99 17.47
CA VAL A 127 -0.08 -3.17 18.53
C VAL A 127 -1.09 -3.19 19.69
N SER A 128 -0.61 -3.54 20.88
CA SER A 128 -1.44 -3.59 22.09
C SER A 128 -1.05 -2.45 23.01
N GLU A 129 -1.95 -1.48 23.14
CA GLU A 129 -1.91 -0.53 24.25
C GLU A 129 -3.00 -0.91 25.25
N ASN A 130 -2.59 -1.30 26.46
CA ASN A 130 -3.46 -1.73 27.56
C ASN A 130 -4.29 -3.00 27.24
N VAL A 131 -5.60 -2.84 26.95
CA VAL A 131 -6.61 -3.92 26.88
C VAL A 131 -7.15 -4.10 25.45
N THR A 132 -6.78 -3.22 24.51
CA THR A 132 -7.24 -3.30 23.11
C THR A 132 -6.07 -3.48 22.18
N PHE A 133 -6.12 -4.49 21.31
CA PHE A 133 -5.19 -4.60 20.20
C PHE A 133 -5.78 -3.92 18.95
N ARG A 134 -4.94 -3.21 18.21
CA ARG A 134 -5.27 -2.66 16.88
C ARG A 134 -4.26 -3.16 15.87
N ILE A 135 -4.71 -3.50 14.68
CA ILE A 135 -3.81 -3.78 13.56
C ILE A 135 -3.41 -2.43 12.96
N ILE A 136 -2.13 -2.10 13.03
CA ILE A 136 -1.58 -0.81 12.58
C ILE A 136 -0.50 -1.08 11.53
N PRO A 137 -0.43 -0.29 10.44
CA PRO A 137 0.70 -0.30 9.53
C PRO A 137 1.96 0.23 10.22
N LEU A 138 2.99 -0.61 10.29
CA LEU A 138 4.26 -0.28 10.93
C LEU A 138 5.36 0.00 9.91
N VAL A 139 5.22 -0.55 8.70
CA VAL A 139 6.15 -0.34 7.60
C VAL A 139 5.38 -0.03 6.33
N TYR A 140 5.88 0.96 5.60
CA TYR A 140 5.50 1.22 4.22
C TYR A 140 6.73 1.13 3.34
N ALA A 141 6.59 0.56 2.14
CA ALA A 141 7.66 0.51 1.16
C ALA A 141 7.12 0.83 -0.23
N LEU A 142 7.60 1.92 -0.83
CA LEU A 142 7.37 2.20 -2.24
C LEU A 142 8.41 1.46 -3.06
N MET A 143 7.97 0.52 -3.90
CA MET A 143 8.86 -0.36 -4.65
C MET A 143 8.71 -0.14 -6.15
N SER A 144 9.83 -0.02 -6.86
CA SER A 144 9.80 0.23 -8.31
C SER A 144 9.41 -0.99 -9.13
N LYS A 145 9.51 -2.20 -8.56
CA LYS A 145 9.14 -3.48 -9.18
C LYS A 145 8.49 -4.42 -8.17
N LYS A 146 7.85 -5.47 -8.70
CA LYS A 146 7.28 -6.60 -7.96
C LYS A 146 8.10 -7.87 -8.20
N SER A 147 9.42 -7.78 -7.98
CA SER A 147 10.33 -8.90 -8.22
C SER A 147 10.71 -9.53 -6.90
N GLU A 148 10.84 -10.84 -6.87
CA GLU A 148 11.27 -11.61 -5.69
C GLU A 148 12.53 -11.02 -5.04
N GLU A 149 13.53 -10.65 -5.85
CA GLU A 149 14.79 -10.08 -5.32
C GLU A 149 14.57 -8.74 -4.60
N LEU A 150 13.57 -7.95 -5.01
CA LEU A 150 13.30 -6.66 -4.40
C LEU A 150 12.51 -6.81 -3.09
N TYR A 151 11.65 -7.83 -2.99
CA TYR A 151 11.05 -8.22 -1.71
C TYR A 151 12.09 -8.77 -0.74
N GLN A 152 13.01 -9.60 -1.22
CA GLN A 152 14.13 -10.08 -0.40
C GLN A 152 14.95 -8.90 0.12
N ARG A 153 15.32 -7.95 -0.75
CA ARG A 153 16.05 -6.75 -0.32
C ARG A 153 15.27 -5.93 0.70
N LEU A 154 13.95 -5.76 0.53
CA LEU A 154 13.10 -5.08 1.50
C LEU A 154 13.17 -5.74 2.89
N PHE A 155 13.06 -7.06 2.95
CA PHE A 155 13.07 -7.79 4.22
C PHE A 155 14.46 -7.84 4.86
N GLN A 156 15.52 -7.93 4.05
CA GLN A 156 16.90 -7.80 4.52
C GLN A 156 17.15 -6.44 5.17
N GLU A 157 16.72 -5.36 4.53
CA GLU A 157 16.82 -4.00 5.08
C GLU A 157 16.06 -3.84 6.40
N LEU A 158 14.92 -4.52 6.52
CA LEU A 158 14.16 -4.59 7.78
C LEU A 158 14.90 -5.35 8.88
N ASN A 159 15.56 -6.46 8.55
CA ASN A 159 16.42 -7.20 9.48
C ASN A 159 17.65 -6.38 9.88
N GLU A 160 18.32 -5.73 8.93
CA GLU A 160 19.46 -4.82 9.18
C GLU A 160 19.05 -3.69 10.15
N LEU A 161 17.88 -3.06 9.92
CA LEU A 161 17.34 -2.04 10.83
C LEU A 161 17.01 -2.60 12.23
N ALA A 162 16.56 -3.85 12.33
CA ALA A 162 16.31 -4.49 13.62
C ALA A 162 17.63 -4.75 14.36
N ASP A 163 18.62 -5.29 13.66
CA ASP A 163 19.95 -5.60 14.20
C ASP A 163 20.64 -4.32 14.71
N GLU A 164 20.55 -3.21 13.97
CA GLU A 164 21.04 -1.88 14.39
C GLU A 164 20.41 -1.39 15.70
N ASN A 165 19.22 -1.88 16.04
CA ASN A 165 18.49 -1.55 17.27
C ASN A 165 18.54 -2.69 18.31
N GLU A 166 19.42 -3.68 18.12
CA GLU A 166 19.55 -4.86 18.99
C GLU A 166 18.25 -5.69 19.11
N LEU A 167 17.47 -5.71 18.03
CA LEU A 167 16.20 -6.44 17.90
C LEU A 167 16.35 -7.61 16.92
N GLU A 168 15.52 -8.62 17.08
CA GLU A 168 15.50 -9.79 16.18
C GLU A 168 14.08 -10.06 15.68
N LEU A 169 13.86 -9.91 14.38
CA LEU A 169 12.54 -10.11 13.78
C LEU A 169 12.26 -11.60 13.53
N LYS A 170 11.34 -12.17 14.33
CA LYS A 170 10.92 -13.58 14.23
C LYS A 170 9.40 -13.71 14.21
N PRO A 171 8.72 -13.30 13.12
CA PRO A 171 7.27 -13.48 13.03
C PRO A 171 6.90 -14.96 13.12
N GLY A 172 5.83 -15.28 13.84
CA GLY A 172 5.30 -16.64 13.90
C GLY A 172 4.45 -16.98 12.68
N PHE A 173 3.66 -16.01 12.21
CA PHE A 173 2.78 -16.14 11.07
C PHE A 173 2.84 -14.89 10.20
N VAL A 174 2.87 -15.10 8.89
CA VAL A 174 2.77 -14.03 7.90
C VAL A 174 1.57 -14.31 7.01
N LEU A 175 0.57 -13.43 7.06
CA LEU A 175 -0.53 -13.42 6.11
C LEU A 175 -0.15 -12.48 4.98
N THR A 176 -0.06 -13.00 3.76
CA THR A 176 0.27 -12.21 2.57
C THR A 176 -0.72 -12.50 1.45
N ASP A 177 -0.73 -11.64 0.45
CA ASP A 177 -1.44 -11.87 -0.80
C ASP A 177 -0.77 -13.03 -1.55
N ASP A 178 -1.49 -13.68 -2.47
CA ASP A 178 -0.99 -14.85 -3.21
C ASP A 178 0.03 -14.44 -4.31
N GLU A 179 1.03 -13.64 -3.95
CA GLU A 179 2.17 -13.29 -4.79
C GLU A 179 3.36 -14.20 -4.49
N LYS A 180 3.73 -15.01 -5.47
CA LYS A 180 4.85 -15.97 -5.35
C LYS A 180 6.16 -15.30 -4.93
N GLY A 181 6.46 -14.11 -5.46
CA GLY A 181 7.70 -13.40 -5.16
C GLY A 181 7.80 -12.95 -3.70
N SER A 182 6.72 -12.40 -3.13
CA SER A 182 6.68 -12.00 -1.72
C SER A 182 6.73 -13.23 -0.80
N ILE A 183 5.99 -14.30 -1.13
CA ILE A 183 5.98 -15.56 -0.37
C ILE A 183 7.39 -16.18 -0.32
N ASN A 184 8.09 -16.23 -1.45
CA ASN A 184 9.44 -16.78 -1.51
C ASN A 184 10.43 -15.92 -0.71
N ALA A 185 10.34 -14.61 -0.81
CA ALA A 185 11.15 -13.68 -0.04
C ALA A 185 10.92 -13.83 1.47
N VAL A 186 9.66 -13.96 1.92
CA VAL A 186 9.32 -14.24 3.32
C VAL A 186 9.95 -15.56 3.79
N LYS A 187 9.89 -16.63 2.98
CA LYS A 187 10.50 -17.92 3.33
C LYS A 187 12.02 -17.85 3.44
N SER A 188 12.66 -17.01 2.61
CA SER A 188 14.11 -16.77 2.63
C SER A 188 14.52 -16.05 3.92
N GLU A 189 13.89 -14.91 4.20
CA GLU A 189 14.32 -13.99 5.26
C GLU A 189 13.71 -14.31 6.63
N PHE A 190 12.57 -15.01 6.67
CA PHE A 190 11.88 -15.43 7.89
C PHE A 190 11.52 -16.93 7.85
N PRO A 191 12.51 -17.85 7.81
CA PRO A 191 12.28 -19.27 7.55
C PRO A 191 11.46 -19.99 8.64
N SER A 192 11.40 -19.44 9.86
CA SER A 192 10.57 -19.97 10.94
C SER A 192 9.10 -19.56 10.86
N ALA A 193 8.78 -18.56 10.03
CA ALA A 193 7.43 -18.04 9.92
C ALA A 193 6.54 -18.97 9.08
N GLN A 194 5.31 -19.19 9.53
CA GLN A 194 4.31 -19.87 8.71
C GLN A 194 3.64 -18.86 7.78
N SER A 195 3.88 -18.98 6.47
CA SER A 195 3.13 -18.23 5.46
C SER A 195 1.70 -18.75 5.35
N LYS A 196 0.72 -17.85 5.40
CA LYS A 196 -0.70 -18.12 5.18
C LYS A 196 -1.19 -17.25 4.02
N GLY A 197 -2.03 -17.82 3.16
CA GLY A 197 -2.72 -17.08 2.10
C GLY A 197 -3.93 -16.33 2.64
N CYS A 198 -4.22 -15.16 2.08
CA CYS A 198 -5.38 -14.36 2.46
C CYS A 198 -6.68 -14.90 1.83
N HIS A 199 -7.57 -15.49 2.65
CA HIS A 199 -8.86 -16.03 2.16
C HIS A 199 -9.73 -14.97 1.47
N PHE A 200 -9.64 -13.69 1.88
CA PHE A 200 -10.33 -12.60 1.19
C PHE A 200 -9.83 -12.43 -0.26
N HIS A 201 -8.52 -12.49 -0.48
CA HIS A 201 -7.93 -12.39 -1.81
C HIS A 201 -8.19 -13.64 -2.66
N LEU A 202 -8.21 -14.83 -2.05
CA LEU A 202 -8.68 -16.05 -2.70
C LEU A 202 -10.13 -15.89 -3.19
N GLY A 203 -11.03 -15.42 -2.33
CA GLY A 203 -12.42 -15.14 -2.70
C GLY A 203 -12.55 -14.10 -3.80
N GLN A 204 -11.73 -13.04 -3.77
CA GLN A 204 -11.69 -12.06 -4.86
C GLN A 204 -11.19 -12.67 -6.17
N SER A 205 -10.18 -13.55 -6.14
CA SER A 205 -9.66 -14.21 -7.32
C SER A 205 -10.73 -15.08 -7.98
N VAL A 206 -11.47 -15.87 -7.19
CA VAL A 206 -12.63 -16.64 -7.66
C VAL A 206 -13.69 -15.71 -8.25
N TYR A 207 -13.98 -14.58 -7.59
CA TYR A 207 -14.95 -13.62 -8.12
C TYR A 207 -14.53 -12.99 -9.45
N ARG A 208 -13.23 -12.70 -9.67
CA ARG A 208 -12.75 -12.22 -10.97
C ARG A 208 -12.99 -13.25 -12.07
N GLN A 209 -12.76 -14.53 -11.78
CA GLN A 209 -13.07 -15.61 -12.72
C GLN A 209 -14.57 -15.70 -13.06
N ILE A 210 -15.46 -15.46 -12.08
CA ILE A 210 -16.91 -15.34 -12.34
C ILE A 210 -17.21 -14.17 -13.28
N GLN A 211 -16.49 -13.05 -13.14
CA GLN A 211 -16.66 -11.89 -14.02
C GLN A 211 -16.17 -12.19 -15.44
N ASP A 212 -15.00 -12.79 -15.57
CA ASP A 212 -14.37 -13.13 -16.86
C ASP A 212 -15.17 -14.22 -17.62
N ALA A 213 -15.83 -15.12 -16.87
CA ALA A 213 -16.75 -16.09 -17.44
C ALA A 213 -18.16 -15.53 -17.75
N GLU A 214 -18.41 -14.23 -17.50
CA GLU A 214 -19.71 -13.56 -17.67
C GLU A 214 -20.84 -14.12 -16.78
N LEU A 215 -20.50 -14.78 -15.66
CA LEU A 215 -21.43 -15.48 -14.76
C LEU A 215 -21.92 -14.63 -13.58
N THR A 216 -21.57 -13.34 -13.55
CA THR A 216 -21.91 -12.43 -12.44
C THR A 216 -23.41 -12.38 -12.15
N LYS A 217 -24.25 -12.36 -13.20
CA LYS A 217 -25.71 -12.38 -13.04
C LYS A 217 -26.17 -13.68 -12.40
N ASN A 218 -25.69 -14.82 -12.91
CA ASN A 218 -26.06 -16.14 -12.39
C ASN A 218 -25.67 -16.28 -10.91
N TYR A 219 -24.42 -15.92 -10.57
CA TYR A 219 -23.93 -15.91 -9.20
C TYR A 219 -24.75 -15.02 -8.24
N GLY A 220 -25.32 -13.92 -8.74
CA GLY A 220 -26.15 -13.01 -7.95
C GLY A 220 -27.62 -13.42 -7.83
N THR A 221 -28.14 -14.23 -8.76
CA THR A 221 -29.58 -14.57 -8.82
C THR A 221 -29.91 -16.02 -8.47
N ASP A 222 -28.97 -16.95 -8.67
CA ASP A 222 -29.12 -18.36 -8.35
C ASP A 222 -28.33 -18.70 -7.08
N GLN A 223 -29.06 -19.02 -6.01
CA GLN A 223 -28.48 -19.36 -4.71
C GLN A 223 -27.70 -20.67 -4.74
N ASN A 224 -28.17 -21.67 -5.50
CA ASN A 224 -27.50 -22.96 -5.61
C ASN A 224 -26.18 -22.82 -6.36
N PHE A 225 -26.20 -22.08 -7.48
CA PHE A 225 -24.99 -21.75 -8.21
C PHE A 225 -24.00 -21.00 -7.32
N SER A 226 -24.46 -19.96 -6.60
CA SER A 226 -23.62 -19.18 -5.69
C SER A 226 -22.98 -20.05 -4.61
N LEU A 227 -23.74 -20.97 -4.02
CA LEU A 227 -23.25 -21.90 -3.00
C LEU A 227 -22.19 -22.85 -3.56
N LEU A 228 -22.43 -23.44 -4.74
CA LEU A 228 -21.49 -24.35 -5.39
C LEU A 228 -20.15 -23.67 -5.69
N ILE A 229 -20.17 -22.44 -6.20
CA ILE A 229 -18.94 -21.66 -6.42
C ILE A 229 -18.21 -21.35 -5.12
N ARG A 230 -18.92 -21.13 -4.00
CA ARG A 230 -18.31 -20.87 -2.69
C ARG A 230 -17.63 -22.10 -2.07
N HIS A 231 -17.88 -23.31 -2.58
CA HIS A 231 -17.08 -24.47 -2.16
C HIS A 231 -15.62 -24.33 -2.57
N ILE A 232 -15.31 -23.63 -3.68
CA ILE A 232 -13.93 -23.44 -4.16
C ILE A 232 -13.06 -22.73 -3.10
N PRO A 233 -13.38 -21.51 -2.63
CA PRO A 233 -12.59 -20.87 -1.58
C PRO A 233 -12.70 -21.60 -0.23
N ALA A 234 -13.76 -22.37 0.03
CA ALA A 234 -13.91 -23.14 1.25
C ALA A 234 -12.90 -24.31 1.37
N LEU A 235 -12.30 -24.76 0.26
CA LEU A 235 -11.22 -25.75 0.28
C LEU A 235 -10.02 -25.28 1.11
N ALA A 236 -9.83 -23.97 1.29
CA ALA A 236 -8.76 -23.42 2.14
C ALA A 236 -8.88 -23.80 3.62
N PHE A 237 -10.02 -24.35 4.06
CA PHE A 237 -10.23 -24.83 5.43
C PHE A 237 -9.95 -26.33 5.62
N LEU A 238 -9.62 -27.05 4.54
CA LEU A 238 -9.23 -28.45 4.61
C LEU A 238 -7.73 -28.60 4.91
N SER A 239 -7.33 -29.80 5.32
CA SER A 239 -5.90 -30.13 5.36
C SER A 239 -5.31 -30.04 3.96
N SER A 240 -4.07 -29.58 3.82
CA SER A 240 -3.40 -29.49 2.52
C SER A 240 -3.30 -30.83 1.79
N LEU A 241 -3.39 -31.95 2.52
CA LEU A 241 -3.41 -33.31 1.97
C LEU A 241 -4.77 -33.69 1.37
N GLU A 242 -5.86 -33.10 1.85
CA GLU A 242 -7.24 -33.41 1.43
C GLU A 242 -7.71 -32.51 0.28
N ILE A 243 -7.11 -31.33 0.13
CA ILE A 243 -7.48 -30.34 -0.89
C ILE A 243 -7.54 -30.93 -2.30
N PRO A 244 -6.56 -31.74 -2.79
CA PRO A 244 -6.61 -32.26 -4.17
C PRO A 244 -7.84 -33.13 -4.42
N ASP A 245 -8.12 -34.09 -3.52
CA ASP A 245 -9.24 -35.03 -3.67
C ASP A 245 -10.58 -34.28 -3.54
N SER A 246 -10.71 -33.40 -2.53
CA SER A 246 -11.91 -32.58 -2.36
C SER A 246 -12.13 -31.58 -3.49
N PHE A 247 -11.05 -31.08 -4.12
CA PHE A 247 -11.18 -30.23 -5.30
C PHE A 247 -11.75 -31.01 -6.48
N ASP A 248 -11.30 -32.24 -6.70
CA ASP A 248 -11.85 -33.10 -7.76
C ASP A 248 -13.32 -33.47 -7.50
N GLU A 249 -13.73 -33.68 -6.25
CA GLU A 249 -15.14 -33.83 -5.88
C GLU A 249 -15.96 -32.56 -6.20
N VAL A 250 -15.42 -31.38 -5.87
CA VAL A 250 -16.07 -30.10 -6.19
C VAL A 250 -16.23 -29.92 -7.70
N LYS A 251 -15.24 -30.30 -8.51
CA LYS A 251 -15.34 -30.22 -9.99
C LYS A 251 -16.53 -31.00 -10.54
N VAL A 252 -16.80 -32.19 -9.99
CA VAL A 252 -17.89 -33.07 -10.47
C VAL A 252 -19.27 -32.45 -10.24
N ILE A 253 -19.43 -31.68 -9.16
CA ILE A 253 -20.71 -31.04 -8.81
C ILE A 253 -20.85 -29.62 -9.37
N LEU A 254 -19.79 -29.06 -9.95
CA LEU A 254 -19.85 -27.73 -10.55
C LEU A 254 -20.71 -27.76 -11.81
N PRO A 255 -21.56 -26.74 -12.02
CA PRO A 255 -22.30 -26.58 -13.27
C PRO A 255 -21.36 -26.49 -14.48
N SER A 256 -21.76 -27.02 -15.64
CA SER A 256 -20.92 -27.04 -16.85
C SER A 256 -20.50 -25.65 -17.33
N ASP A 257 -21.33 -24.64 -17.07
CA ASP A 257 -21.02 -23.23 -17.34
C ASP A 257 -19.94 -22.67 -16.39
N ALA A 258 -19.75 -23.26 -15.20
CA ALA A 258 -18.74 -22.88 -14.23
C ALA A 258 -17.35 -23.49 -14.46
N GLU A 259 -17.17 -24.38 -15.44
CA GLU A 259 -15.85 -24.99 -15.75
C GLU A 259 -14.77 -23.94 -16.04
N ARG A 260 -15.15 -22.78 -16.59
CA ARG A 260 -14.22 -21.68 -16.86
C ARG A 260 -13.68 -21.00 -15.60
N ILE A 261 -14.33 -21.18 -14.45
CA ILE A 261 -13.91 -20.57 -13.18
C ILE A 261 -12.71 -21.29 -12.56
N ILE A 262 -12.53 -22.58 -12.91
CA ILE A 262 -11.55 -23.50 -12.31
C ILE A 262 -10.38 -23.85 -13.25
N GLN A 263 -10.26 -23.17 -14.40
CA GLN A 263 -9.13 -23.28 -15.35
C GLN A 263 -7.96 -22.41 -14.92
#